data_AF-A0A522D566-F1
#
_entry.id   AF-A0A522D566-F1
#
_cell.length_a   1.000
_cell.length_b   1.000
_cell.length_c   1.000
_cell.angle_alpha   90.00
_cell.angle_beta   90.00
_cell.angle_gamma   90.00
#
_symmetry.space_group_name_H-M   'P 1'
#
loop_
_entity.id
_entity.type
_entity.pdbx_description
1 polymer ?
#
loop_
_entity_poly.entity_id
_entity_poly.type
_entity_poly.pdbx_seq_one_letter_code
_entity_poly.pdbx_strand_id
1 'polypeptide(L)'
;MNWYKAFHGLPYDPQLAVVAKRAGISRAEVLALMIALMDHASQNNPRGSLERLDAEKLALALDLDVSQIETSLQALRDKGLVAQDNTLSDWAGRQNTSTDRVRAYRARHRKHLRRNGVADDDAPAVIAARHARLRGRDGSAAHEF
;
A
#
# COMPACT_ATOMS: atom_id res chain seq x y z
N MET A 1 -9.85 -6.95 8.04
CA MET A 1 -9.13 -7.04 6.75
C MET A 1 -8.21 -5.84 6.63
N ASN A 2 -6.89 -6.07 6.64
CA ASN A 2 -5.89 -5.02 6.41
C ASN A 2 -5.44 -5.06 4.96
N TRP A 3 -5.00 -3.93 4.42
CA TRP A 3 -4.57 -3.81 3.03
C TRP A 3 -3.28 -3.00 2.95
N TYR A 4 -2.54 -3.23 1.88
CA TYR A 4 -1.43 -2.40 1.44
C TYR A 4 -1.60 -2.10 -0.06
N LYS A 5 -0.94 -1.04 -0.52
CA LYS A 5 -0.94 -0.66 -1.94
C LYS A 5 0.22 -1.32 -2.65
N ALA A 6 -0.07 -1.96 -3.78
CA ALA A 6 0.90 -2.06 -4.87
C ALA A 6 0.85 -0.77 -5.71
N PHE A 7 1.95 -0.43 -6.36
CA PHE A 7 2.09 0.80 -7.15
C PHE A 7 2.26 0.50 -8.65
N HIS A 8 1.94 1.48 -9.48
CA HIS A 8 2.11 1.38 -10.92
C HIS A 8 3.59 1.12 -11.27
N GLY A 9 3.84 0.23 -12.22
CA GLY A 9 5.20 -0.09 -12.66
C GLY A 9 5.93 -1.11 -11.79
N LEU A 10 5.39 -1.55 -10.65
CA LEU A 10 6.01 -2.62 -9.84
C LEU A 10 6.36 -3.88 -10.66
N PRO A 11 5.49 -4.41 -11.55
CA PRO A 11 5.84 -5.58 -12.38
C PRO A 11 7.02 -5.34 -13.35
N TYR A 12 7.26 -4.08 -13.71
CA TYR A 12 8.25 -3.67 -14.70
C TYR A 12 9.47 -2.97 -14.09
N ASP A 13 9.55 -2.89 -12.75
CA ASP A 13 10.63 -2.20 -12.06
C ASP A 13 12.00 -2.76 -12.50
N PRO A 14 12.88 -1.93 -13.07
CA PRO A 14 14.19 -2.37 -13.54
C PRO A 14 15.09 -2.87 -12.40
N GLN A 15 14.88 -2.42 -11.15
CA GLN A 15 15.64 -2.92 -10.01
C GLN A 15 15.34 -4.39 -9.74
N LEU A 16 14.07 -4.82 -9.87
CA LEU A 16 13.69 -6.22 -9.76
C LEU A 16 14.30 -7.08 -10.88
N ALA A 17 14.51 -6.51 -12.06
CA ALA A 17 15.22 -7.19 -13.15
C ALA A 17 16.69 -7.48 -12.79
N VAL A 18 17.35 -6.53 -12.12
CA VAL A 18 18.73 -6.72 -11.65
C VAL A 18 18.80 -7.75 -10.54
N VAL A 19 17.84 -7.74 -9.60
CA VAL A 19 17.73 -8.75 -8.54
C VAL A 19 17.57 -10.14 -9.14
N ALA A 20 16.65 -10.30 -10.10
CA ALA A 20 16.42 -11.57 -10.81
C ALA A 20 17.73 -12.10 -11.43
N LYS A 21 18.46 -11.23 -12.13
CA LYS A 21 19.73 -11.62 -12.76
C LYS A 21 20.81 -12.02 -11.74
N ARG A 22 20.86 -11.37 -10.58
CA ARG A 22 21.83 -11.68 -9.51
C ARG A 22 21.49 -12.96 -8.75
N ALA A 23 20.21 -13.19 -8.50
CA ALA A 23 19.72 -14.34 -7.76
C ALA A 23 19.54 -15.61 -8.62
N GLY A 24 19.65 -15.49 -9.95
CA GLY A 24 19.51 -16.63 -10.86
C GLY A 24 18.08 -17.13 -10.99
N ILE A 25 17.09 -16.29 -10.66
CA ILE A 25 15.66 -16.61 -10.75
C ILE A 25 14.97 -15.69 -11.76
N SER A 26 13.78 -16.07 -12.19
CA SER A 26 12.96 -15.31 -13.14
C SER A 26 12.45 -14.00 -12.54
N ARG A 27 12.05 -13.08 -13.42
CA ARG A 27 11.40 -11.83 -13.02
C ARG A 27 10.07 -12.06 -12.31
N ALA A 28 9.35 -13.12 -12.67
CA ALA A 28 8.07 -13.45 -12.05
C ALA A 28 8.26 -13.88 -10.60
N GLU A 29 9.29 -14.70 -10.33
CA GLU A 29 9.64 -15.15 -8.98
C GLU A 29 10.10 -13.98 -8.10
N VAL A 30 10.93 -13.07 -8.62
CA VAL A 30 11.31 -11.85 -7.87
C VAL A 30 10.11 -10.95 -7.59
N LEU A 31 9.17 -10.83 -8.54
CA LEU A 31 7.94 -10.07 -8.32
C LEU A 31 7.09 -10.72 -7.23
N ALA A 32 6.93 -12.05 -7.25
CA ALA A 32 6.23 -12.80 -6.22
C ALA A 32 6.88 -12.61 -4.84
N LEU A 33 8.22 -12.68 -4.77
CA LEU A 33 8.98 -12.37 -3.57
C LEU A 33 8.70 -10.94 -3.09
N MET A 34 8.78 -9.93 -3.96
CA MET A 34 8.52 -8.55 -3.59
C MET A 34 7.11 -8.35 -3.03
N ILE A 35 6.10 -9.01 -3.61
CA ILE A 35 4.72 -9.00 -3.10
C ILE A 35 4.63 -9.66 -1.73
N ALA A 36 5.29 -10.81 -1.52
CA ALA A 36 5.35 -11.48 -0.22
C ALA A 36 6.04 -10.61 0.85
N LEU A 37 7.12 -9.91 0.51
CA LEU A 37 7.78 -8.97 1.41
C LEU A 37 6.89 -7.78 1.76
N MET A 38 6.16 -7.22 0.79
CA MET A 38 5.19 -6.14 1.04
C MET A 38 4.05 -6.59 1.94
N ASP A 39 3.59 -7.83 1.79
CA ASP A 39 2.58 -8.42 2.66
C ASP A 39 3.09 -8.62 4.10
N HIS A 40 4.26 -9.23 4.27
CA HIS A 40 4.91 -9.37 5.59
C HIS A 40 5.13 -8.02 6.27
N ALA A 41 5.70 -7.05 5.54
CA ALA A 41 5.91 -5.69 6.02
C ALA A 41 4.60 -4.99 6.40
N SER A 42 3.52 -5.27 5.68
CA SER A 42 2.20 -4.72 5.96
C SER A 42 1.62 -5.22 7.29
N GLN A 43 1.92 -6.46 7.68
CA GLN A 43 1.39 -7.11 8.88
C GLN A 43 2.21 -6.79 10.15
N ASN A 44 3.45 -6.34 9.99
CA ASN A 44 4.36 -6.04 11.09
C ASN A 44 4.05 -4.71 11.82
N ASN A 45 4.59 -4.60 13.04
CA ASN A 45 4.55 -3.38 13.85
C ASN A 45 5.98 -3.01 14.31
N PRO A 46 6.58 -1.92 13.81
CA PRO A 46 5.98 -0.94 12.88
C PRO A 46 5.76 -1.52 11.46
N ARG A 47 4.73 -1.04 10.77
CA ARG A 47 4.48 -1.42 9.36
C ARG A 47 5.66 -0.96 8.50
N GLY A 48 6.03 -1.79 7.54
CA GLY A 48 7.22 -1.58 6.69
C GLY A 48 8.42 -2.42 7.14
N SER A 49 8.37 -2.96 8.35
CA SER A 49 9.45 -3.79 8.90
C SER A 49 9.45 -5.20 8.31
N LEU A 50 10.63 -5.71 7.96
CA LEU A 50 10.90 -7.10 7.62
C LEU A 50 11.50 -7.87 8.79
N GLU A 51 11.33 -7.39 10.02
CA GLU A 51 11.74 -8.13 11.21
C GLU A 51 11.08 -9.51 11.25
N ARG A 52 11.85 -10.49 11.74
CA ARG A 52 11.44 -11.91 11.85
C ARG A 52 11.00 -12.53 10.53
N LEU A 53 11.47 -11.99 9.40
CA LEU A 53 11.29 -12.65 8.10
C LEU A 53 11.98 -14.00 8.12
N ASP A 54 11.27 -15.03 7.68
CA ASP A 54 11.75 -16.40 7.64
C ASP A 54 12.00 -16.81 6.19
N ALA A 55 13.27 -16.93 5.82
CA ALA A 55 13.67 -17.27 4.46
C ALA A 55 13.24 -18.69 4.06
N GLU A 56 13.21 -19.64 4.99
CA GLU A 56 12.77 -21.01 4.72
C GLU A 56 11.27 -21.07 4.43
N LYS A 57 10.47 -20.32 5.20
CA LYS A 57 9.02 -20.22 4.91
C LYS A 57 8.73 -19.55 3.58
N LEU A 58 9.50 -18.51 3.22
CA LEU A 58 9.36 -17.86 1.91
C LEU A 58 9.75 -18.80 0.77
N ALA A 59 10.84 -19.55 0.93
CA ALA A 59 11.29 -20.54 -0.04
C ALA A 59 10.20 -21.57 -0.32
N LEU A 60 9.62 -22.15 0.74
CA LEU A 60 8.50 -23.08 0.63
C LEU A 60 7.24 -22.45 0.01
N ALA A 61 6.93 -21.19 0.34
CA ALA A 61 5.72 -20.53 -0.15
C ALA A 61 5.82 -20.11 -1.63
N LEU A 62 7.03 -19.93 -2.15
CA LEU A 62 7.29 -19.45 -3.51
C LEU A 62 7.87 -20.53 -4.43
N ASP A 63 7.98 -21.76 -3.95
CA ASP A 63 8.61 -22.89 -4.67
C ASP A 63 10.04 -22.56 -5.14
N LEU A 64 10.84 -21.96 -4.25
CA LEU A 64 12.23 -21.56 -4.48
C LEU A 64 13.17 -22.23 -3.48
N ASP A 65 14.47 -22.25 -3.80
CA ASP A 65 15.49 -22.64 -2.85
C ASP A 65 15.75 -21.50 -1.82
N VAL A 66 16.07 -21.88 -0.58
CA VAL A 66 16.41 -20.93 0.49
C VAL A 66 17.58 -20.02 0.06
N SER A 67 18.58 -20.57 -0.61
CA SER A 67 19.73 -19.81 -1.12
C SER A 67 19.34 -18.77 -2.19
N GLN A 68 18.31 -19.04 -2.99
CA GLN A 68 17.77 -18.08 -3.96
C GLN A 68 17.02 -16.95 -3.25
N ILE A 69 16.28 -17.25 -2.18
CA ILE A 69 15.65 -16.23 -1.32
C ILE A 69 16.71 -15.34 -0.67
N GLU A 70 17.72 -15.93 -0.03
CA GLU A 70 18.80 -15.19 0.63
C GLU A 70 19.58 -14.31 -0.35
N THR A 71 19.93 -14.84 -1.51
CA THR A 71 20.62 -14.08 -2.57
C THR A 71 19.76 -12.94 -3.09
N SER A 72 18.45 -13.16 -3.24
CA SER A 72 17.50 -12.13 -3.65
C SER A 72 17.37 -11.03 -2.58
N LEU A 73 17.27 -11.40 -1.31
CA LEU A 73 17.22 -10.46 -0.18
C LEU A 73 18.50 -9.61 -0.11
N GLN A 74 19.66 -10.23 -0.32
CA GLN A 74 20.92 -9.49 -0.38
C GLN A 74 20.95 -8.52 -1.58
N ALA A 75 20.54 -8.97 -2.76
CA ALA A 75 20.47 -8.11 -3.94
C ALA A 75 19.47 -6.94 -3.78
N LEU A 76 18.35 -7.16 -3.06
CA LEU A 76 17.40 -6.11 -2.70
C LEU A 76 18.02 -5.07 -1.76
N ARG A 77 18.83 -5.50 -0.78
CA ARG A 77 19.60 -4.59 0.10
C ARG A 77 20.63 -3.79 -0.69
N ASP A 78 21.39 -4.44 -1.55
CA ASP A 78 22.39 -3.79 -2.40
C ASP A 78 21.78 -2.74 -3.35
N LYS A 79 20.52 -2.94 -3.75
CA LYS A 79 19.75 -1.99 -4.57
C LYS A 79 19.04 -0.91 -3.78
N GLY A 80 19.14 -0.92 -2.45
CA GLY A 80 18.45 0.03 -1.58
C GLY A 80 16.94 -0.12 -1.62
N LEU A 81 16.42 -1.32 -1.95
CA LEU A 81 15.00 -1.64 -1.85
C LEU A 81 14.63 -2.09 -0.43
N VAL A 82 15.57 -2.73 0.26
CA VAL A 82 15.52 -3.02 1.69
C VAL A 82 16.60 -2.19 2.38
N ALA A 83 16.20 -1.39 3.37
CA ALA A 83 17.09 -0.52 4.12
C ALA A 83 17.92 -1.31 5.16
N GLN A 84 18.95 -0.67 5.71
CA GLN A 84 19.86 -1.29 6.70
C GLN A 84 19.15 -1.67 8.00
N ASP A 85 18.09 -0.96 8.37
CA ASP A 85 17.23 -1.25 9.51
C ASP A 85 16.19 -2.36 9.22
N ASN A 86 16.40 -3.11 8.14
CA ASN A 86 15.55 -4.22 7.71
C ASN A 86 14.09 -3.79 7.45
N THR A 87 13.90 -2.59 6.89
CA THR A 87 12.59 -2.09 6.44
C THR A 87 12.53 -1.98 4.91
N LEU A 88 11.32 -2.03 4.35
CA LEU A 88 11.11 -1.69 2.94
C LEU A 88 11.32 -0.19 2.72
N SER A 89 12.18 0.14 1.76
CA SER A 89 12.53 1.53 1.48
C SER A 89 11.32 2.32 0.98
N ASP A 90 11.20 3.56 1.45
CA ASP A 90 10.07 4.47 1.18
C ASP A 90 8.70 3.86 1.47
N TRP A 91 8.61 2.94 2.45
CA TRP A 91 7.33 2.35 2.84
C TRP A 91 6.30 3.41 3.23
N ALA A 92 6.70 4.38 4.07
CA ALA A 92 5.81 5.43 4.54
C ALA A 92 5.28 6.33 3.40
N GLY A 93 6.11 6.67 2.42
CA GLY A 93 5.70 7.43 1.24
C GLY A 93 4.73 6.64 0.35
N ARG A 94 5.08 5.40 0.03
CA ARG A 94 4.27 4.50 -0.82
C ARG A 94 2.93 4.14 -0.19
N GLN A 95 2.96 3.83 1.10
CA GLN A 95 1.78 3.47 1.88
C GLN A 95 1.09 4.65 2.53
N ASN A 96 1.47 5.90 2.20
CA ASN A 96 0.78 7.09 2.67
C ASN A 96 -0.68 7.02 2.25
N THR A 97 -1.49 6.49 3.13
CA THR A 97 -2.92 6.47 2.99
C THR A 97 -3.33 7.83 3.53
N SER A 98 -4.23 8.50 2.82
CA SER A 98 -4.81 9.74 3.31
C SER A 98 -5.57 9.57 4.63
N THR A 99 -5.36 8.51 5.40
CA THR A 99 -5.99 8.19 6.66
C THR A 99 -5.90 9.35 7.63
N ASP A 100 -4.76 10.01 7.78
CA ASP A 100 -4.66 11.18 8.66
C ASP A 100 -5.31 12.42 8.05
N ARG A 101 -5.11 12.68 6.74
CA ARG A 101 -5.78 13.78 6.03
C ARG A 101 -7.31 13.64 6.03
N VAL A 102 -7.81 12.43 5.85
CA VAL A 102 -9.23 12.04 5.79
C VAL A 102 -9.81 11.97 7.18
N ARG A 103 -9.08 11.47 8.19
CA ARG A 103 -9.48 11.57 9.60
C ARG A 103 -9.57 13.02 10.02
N ALA A 104 -8.59 13.85 9.69
CA ALA A 104 -8.60 15.29 9.95
C ALA A 104 -9.73 15.99 9.19
N TYR A 105 -9.97 15.64 7.92
CA TYR A 105 -11.10 16.14 7.16
C TYR A 105 -12.44 15.74 7.80
N ARG A 106 -12.63 14.46 8.14
CA ARG A 106 -13.84 13.95 8.82
C ARG A 106 -14.03 14.61 10.18
N ALA A 107 -12.97 14.83 10.94
CA ALA A 107 -13.02 15.52 12.23
C ALA A 107 -13.42 17.00 12.07
N ARG A 108 -12.82 17.73 11.12
CA ARG A 108 -13.21 19.10 10.78
C ARG A 108 -14.66 19.18 10.31
N HIS A 109 -15.08 18.23 9.48
CA HIS A 109 -16.43 18.18 8.94
C HIS A 109 -17.48 17.90 10.02
N ARG A 110 -17.21 16.97 10.95
CA ARG A 110 -18.06 16.74 12.14
C ARG A 110 -18.16 17.99 13.01
N LYS A 111 -17.04 18.66 13.28
CA LYS A 111 -17.02 19.92 14.05
C LYS A 111 -17.88 21.00 13.39
N HIS A 112 -17.83 21.10 12.06
CA HIS A 112 -18.66 22.04 11.30
C HIS A 112 -20.16 21.69 11.38
N LEU A 113 -20.53 20.41 11.27
CA LEU A 113 -21.92 19.96 11.40
C LEU A 113 -22.49 20.22 12.81
N ARG A 114 -21.71 19.92 13.85
CA ARG A 114 -22.06 20.23 15.25
C ARG A 114 -22.28 21.73 15.47
N ARG A 115 -21.42 22.58 14.91
CA ARG A 115 -21.58 24.04 14.99
C ARG A 115 -22.89 24.52 14.35
N ASN A 116 -23.37 23.80 13.34
CA ASN A 116 -24.60 24.12 12.63
C ASN A 116 -25.84 23.37 13.19
N GLY A 117 -25.74 22.83 14.41
CA GLY A 117 -26.87 22.23 15.12
C GLY A 117 -27.29 20.83 14.64
N VAL A 118 -26.48 20.16 13.82
CA VAL A 118 -26.75 18.78 13.39
C VAL A 118 -26.25 17.83 14.47
N ALA A 119 -27.13 16.97 14.99
CA ALA A 119 -26.77 15.93 15.93
C ALA A 119 -25.78 14.94 15.30
N ASP A 120 -24.89 14.36 16.11
CA ASP A 120 -23.86 13.44 15.60
C ASP A 120 -24.48 12.21 14.91
N ASP A 121 -25.67 11.77 15.34
CA ASP A 121 -26.42 10.65 14.77
C ASP A 121 -27.00 10.96 13.38
N ASP A 122 -27.31 12.24 13.11
CA ASP A 122 -27.87 12.71 11.83
C ASP A 122 -26.79 13.08 10.81
N ALA A 123 -25.54 13.26 11.27
CA ALA A 123 -24.42 13.69 10.43
C ALA A 123 -24.16 12.79 9.19
N PRO A 124 -24.24 11.44 9.27
CA PRO A 124 -24.07 10.59 8.09
C PRO A 124 -25.12 10.83 7.00
N ALA A 125 -26.39 11.00 7.39
CA ALA A 125 -27.51 11.23 6.46
C ALA A 125 -27.41 12.60 5.78
N VAL A 126 -27.05 13.64 6.53
CA VAL A 126 -26.85 15.00 5.99
C VAL A 126 -25.68 15.04 4.99
N ILE A 127 -24.57 14.34 5.28
CA ILE A 127 -23.42 14.25 4.37
C ILE A 127 -23.81 13.52 3.08
N ALA A 128 -24.53 12.39 3.19
CA ALA A 128 -24.97 11.60 2.04
C ALA A 128 -25.90 12.42 1.12
N ALA A 129 -26.87 13.14 1.70
CA ALA A 129 -27.79 14.00 0.95
C ALA A 129 -27.09 15.18 0.25
N ARG A 130 -25.99 15.70 0.82
CA ARG A 130 -25.16 16.73 0.17
C ARG A 130 -24.38 16.16 -1.01
N HIS A 131 -23.77 14.99 -0.86
CA HIS A 131 -23.03 14.32 -1.94
C HIS A 131 -23.96 13.86 -3.08
N ALA A 132 -25.20 13.47 -2.78
CA ALA A 132 -26.20 13.16 -3.79
C ALA A 132 -26.62 14.40 -4.60
N ARG A 133 -26.84 15.54 -3.92
CA ARG A 133 -27.17 16.82 -4.58
C ARG A 133 -26.06 17.35 -5.47
N LEU A 134 -24.80 17.19 -5.07
CA LEU A 134 -23.66 17.58 -5.90
C LEU A 134 -23.53 16.70 -7.14
N ARG A 135 -23.71 15.38 -7.01
CA ARG A 135 -23.67 14.44 -8.15
C ARG A 135 -24.83 14.60 -9.14
N GLY A 136 -26.01 14.99 -8.67
CA GLY A 136 -27.16 15.28 -9.54
C GLY A 136 -27.04 16.58 -10.34
N ARG A 137 -26.16 17.51 -9.91
CA ARG A 137 -25.95 18.79 -10.60
C ARG A 137 -25.04 18.67 -11.82
N ASP A 138 -24.11 17.71 -11.81
CA ASP A 138 -23.17 17.47 -12.91
C ASP A 138 -23.78 16.62 -14.05
N GLY A 139 -24.92 15.96 -13.82
CA GLY A 139 -25.60 15.14 -14.82
C GLY A 139 -26.65 15.87 -15.67
N SER A 140 -26.93 17.15 -15.40
CA SER A 140 -28.01 17.90 -16.07
C SER A 140 -27.53 18.83 -17.19
N ALA A 141 -26.23 18.84 -17.52
CA ALA A 141 -25.64 19.75 -18.50
C ALA A 141 -25.15 19.08 -19.80
N ALA A 142 -25.57 17.84 -20.10
CA ALA A 142 -24.99 17.04 -21.19
C ALA A 142 -25.97 16.56 -22.28
N HIS A 143 -27.18 17.13 -22.41
CA HIS A 143 -28.04 16.82 -23.57
C HIS A 143 -28.89 18.01 -23.99
N GLU A 144 -28.27 18.96 -24.69
CA GLU A 144 -28.90 19.70 -25.80
C GLU A 144 -27.79 19.96 -26.81
N PHE A 145 -27.71 19.12 -27.84
CA PHE A 145 -27.31 19.39 -29.24
C PHE A 145 -27.43 18.10 -30.04
#